data_AF-A0A3M0Y1K9-F1
#
_entry.id   AF-A0A3M0Y1K9-F1
#
_cell.length_a   1.000
_cell.length_b   1.000
_cell.length_c   1.000
_cell.angle_alpha   90.00
_cell.angle_beta   90.00
_cell.angle_gamma   90.00
#
_symmetry.space_group_name_H-M   'P 1'
#
loop_
_entity.id
_entity.type
_entity.pdbx_description
1 polymer ?
#
loop_
_entity_poly.entity_id
_entity_poly.type
_entity_poly.pdbx_seq_one_letter_code
_entity_poly.pdbx_strand_id
1 'polypeptide(L)'
;MPEKNLSQIPRDLRELYQKGTMALQRQNYDYAIAIFMQVLQREPAFFECRQALRAAQFKKTGGKTGFFKKLMGGASASPTLAKAQMVMRKNPLEAMH
;
A
#
# COMPACT_ATOMS: atom_id res chain seq x y z
N MET A 1 20.29 3.35 -13.23
CA MET A 1 21.23 2.75 -12.26
C MET A 1 21.18 1.25 -12.43
N PRO A 2 22.32 0.54 -12.51
CA PRO A 2 22.32 -0.92 -12.55
C PRO A 2 21.72 -1.47 -11.25
N GLU A 3 20.81 -2.42 -11.37
CA GLU A 3 20.21 -3.08 -10.21
C GLU A 3 21.26 -3.91 -9.48
N LYS A 4 21.34 -3.77 -8.15
CA LYS A 4 22.21 -4.58 -7.29
C LYS A 4 21.42 -5.67 -6.61
N ASN A 5 21.93 -6.90 -6.72
CA ASN A 5 21.43 -8.07 -6.03
C ASN A 5 22.08 -8.22 -4.65
N LEU A 6 21.53 -9.08 -3.79
CA LEU A 6 21.99 -9.29 -2.41
C LEU A 6 23.51 -9.51 -2.31
N SER A 7 24.12 -10.26 -3.25
CA SER A 7 25.56 -10.54 -3.26
C SER A 7 26.44 -9.31 -3.45
N GLN A 8 25.90 -8.24 -4.04
CA GLN A 8 26.61 -6.99 -4.33
C GLN A 8 26.42 -5.94 -3.22
N ILE A 9 25.68 -6.29 -2.17
CA ILE A 9 25.38 -5.39 -1.04
C ILE A 9 26.37 -5.64 0.10
N PRO A 10 26.94 -4.56 0.70
CA PRO A 10 27.75 -4.64 1.91
C PRO A 10 27.10 -5.48 3.03
N ARG A 11 27.92 -6.19 3.79
CA ARG A 11 27.43 -7.13 4.82
C ARG A 11 26.55 -6.45 5.88
N ASP A 12 26.95 -5.27 6.34
CA ASP A 12 26.20 -4.47 7.31
C ASP A 12 24.79 -4.15 6.81
N LEU A 13 24.66 -3.77 5.53
CA LEU A 13 23.37 -3.50 4.90
C LEU A 13 22.53 -4.77 4.69
N ARG A 14 23.16 -5.92 4.43
CA ARG A 14 22.45 -7.22 4.38
C ARG A 14 21.89 -7.62 5.73
N GLU A 15 22.65 -7.43 6.81
CA GLU A 15 22.19 -7.70 8.17
C GLU A 15 21.06 -6.75 8.57
N LEU A 16 21.16 -5.47 8.19
CA LEU A 16 20.09 -4.50 8.40
C LEU A 16 18.83 -4.86 7.60
N TYR A 17 18.98 -5.28 6.34
CA TYR A 17 17.89 -5.79 5.51
C TYR A 17 17.20 -7.00 6.16
N GLN A 18 17.96 -7.97 6.69
CA GLN A 18 17.40 -9.12 7.43
C GLN A 18 16.60 -8.69 8.67
N LYS A 19 17.05 -7.67 9.41
CA LYS A 19 16.26 -7.12 10.53
C LYS A 19 14.94 -6.52 10.05
N GLY A 20 14.97 -5.81 8.91
CA GLY A 20 13.78 -5.26 8.27
C GLY A 20 12.79 -6.35 7.83
N THR A 21 13.28 -7.45 7.24
CA THR A 21 12.42 -8.57 6.84
C THR A 21 11.81 -9.29 8.04
N MET A 22 12.54 -9.45 9.14
CA MET A 22 11.98 -9.98 10.39
C MET A 22 10.89 -9.05 10.96
N ALA A 23 11.10 -7.73 10.94
CA ALA A 23 10.08 -6.77 11.37
C ALA A 23 8.82 -6.86 10.49
N LEU A 24 8.99 -7.00 9.17
CA LEU A 24 7.90 -7.17 8.21
C LEU A 24 7.10 -8.46 8.46
N GLN A 25 7.78 -9.57 8.76
CA GLN A 25 7.13 -10.85 9.11
C GLN A 25 6.32 -10.75 10.39
N ARG A 26 6.81 -9.98 11.38
CA ARG A 26 6.12 -9.69 12.64
C ARG A 26 5.03 -8.61 12.51
N GLN A 27 4.71 -8.19 11.29
CA GLN A 27 3.72 -7.15 10.98
C GLN A 27 4.03 -5.78 11.64
N ASN A 28 5.27 -5.57 12.07
CA ASN A 28 5.74 -4.28 12.56
C ASN A 28 6.15 -3.41 11.35
N TYR A 29 5.14 -2.94 10.62
CA TYR A 29 5.33 -2.30 9.32
C TYR A 29 6.07 -0.97 9.42
N ASP A 30 5.80 -0.16 10.44
CA ASP A 30 6.48 1.13 10.62
C ASP A 30 7.98 0.95 10.83
N TYR A 31 8.36 -0.01 11.67
CA TYR A 31 9.77 -0.32 11.91
C TYR A 31 10.43 -0.94 10.68
N ALA A 32 9.75 -1.85 9.99
CA ALA A 32 10.25 -2.43 8.74
C ALA A 32 10.51 -1.33 7.68
N ILE A 33 9.56 -0.39 7.51
CA ILE A 33 9.70 0.74 6.59
C ILE A 33 10.90 1.61 6.97
N ALA A 34 11.06 1.96 8.25
CA ALA A 34 12.19 2.77 8.71
C ALA A 34 13.54 2.10 8.40
N ILE A 35 13.66 0.80 8.68
CA ILE A 35 14.87 0.02 8.36
C ILE A 35 15.13 -0.01 6.85
N PHE A 36 14.14 -0.33 6.04
CA PHE A 36 14.32 -0.40 4.59
C PHE A 36 14.67 0.95 3.98
N MET A 37 14.10 2.05 4.49
CA MET A 37 14.51 3.40 4.07
C MET A 37 15.98 3.68 4.42
N GLN A 38 16.45 3.28 5.60
CA GLN A 38 17.85 3.44 6.00
C GLN A 38 18.80 2.65 5.08
N VAL A 39 18.43 1.43 4.69
CA VAL A 39 19.22 0.63 3.74
C VAL A 39 19.29 1.32 2.38
N LEU A 40 18.16 1.79 1.86
CA LEU A 40 18.06 2.43 0.54
C LEU A 40 18.68 3.82 0.47
N GLN A 41 18.85 4.51 1.60
CA GLN A 41 19.64 5.74 1.67
C GLN A 41 21.12 5.50 1.34
N ARG A 42 21.66 4.32 1.72
CA ARG A 42 23.05 3.95 1.41
C ARG A 42 23.17 3.24 0.06
N GLU A 43 22.25 2.34 -0.24
CA GLU A 43 22.23 1.57 -1.48
C GLU A 43 20.87 1.66 -2.19
N PRO A 44 20.61 2.76 -2.92
CA PRO A 44 19.34 2.95 -3.62
C PRO A 44 19.13 1.92 -4.75
N ALA A 45 20.21 1.33 -5.27
CA ALA A 45 20.19 0.30 -6.31
C ALA A 45 19.81 -1.10 -5.79
N PHE A 46 19.62 -1.29 -4.48
CA PHE A 46 19.28 -2.61 -3.92
C PHE A 46 17.82 -3.01 -4.22
N PHE A 47 17.64 -3.79 -5.28
CA PHE A 47 16.33 -4.15 -5.83
C PHE A 47 15.40 -4.82 -4.81
N GLU A 48 15.88 -5.87 -4.15
CA GLU A 48 15.10 -6.65 -3.16
C GLU A 48 14.58 -5.76 -2.01
N CYS A 49 15.40 -4.83 -1.53
CA CYS A 49 14.99 -3.92 -0.45
C CYS A 49 13.90 -2.93 -0.91
N ARG A 50 13.94 -2.46 -2.16
CA ARG A 50 12.85 -1.62 -2.71
C ARG A 50 11.55 -2.40 -2.82
N GLN A 51 11.62 -3.66 -3.28
CA GLN A 51 10.44 -4.53 -3.35
C GLN A 51 9.85 -4.77 -1.95
N ALA A 52 10.69 -5.11 -0.97
CA ALA A 52 10.28 -5.32 0.42
C ALA A 52 9.68 -4.04 1.04
N LEU A 53 10.25 -2.87 0.76
CA LEU A 53 9.71 -1.57 1.19
C LEU A 53 8.29 -1.35 0.64
N ARG A 54 8.06 -1.59 -0.66
CA ARG A 54 6.71 -1.42 -1.23
C ARG A 54 5.71 -2.42 -0.64
N ALA A 55 6.13 -3.67 -0.42
CA ALA A 55 5.30 -4.65 0.25
C ALA A 55 4.93 -4.20 1.68
N ALA A 56 5.89 -3.67 2.45
CA ALA A 56 5.64 -3.14 3.79
C ALA A 56 4.66 -1.96 3.78
N GLN A 57 4.85 -1.00 2.86
CA GLN A 57 3.97 0.16 2.72
C GLN A 57 2.57 -0.23 2.29
N PHE A 58 2.44 -1.16 1.34
CA PHE A 58 1.15 -1.67 0.90
C PHE A 58 0.42 -2.40 2.02
N LYS A 59 1.11 -3.25 2.79
CA LYS A 59 0.52 -3.92 3.96
C LYS A 59 0.10 -2.93 5.05
N LYS A 60 0.88 -1.86 5.28
CA LYS A 60 0.53 -0.79 6.22
C LYS A 60 -0.76 -0.07 5.83
N THR A 61 -0.97 0.22 4.53
CA THR A 61 -2.12 0.99 4.05
C THR A 61 -3.35 0.14 3.73
N GLY A 62 -3.14 -1.12 3.32
CA GLY A 62 -4.17 -2.02 2.79
C GLY A 62 -5.35 -2.30 3.74
N GLY A 63 -5.19 -2.12 5.05
CA GLY A 63 -6.27 -2.36 6.03
C GLY A 63 -7.13 -1.14 6.39
N LYS A 64 -6.64 0.10 6.21
CA LYS A 64 -7.23 1.28 6.90
C LYS A 64 -7.90 2.27 5.96
N THR A 65 -7.29 2.60 4.81
CA THR A 65 -7.83 3.67 3.94
C THR A 65 -8.95 3.19 3.01
N GLY A 66 -8.86 1.97 2.48
CA GLY A 66 -9.89 1.43 1.57
C GLY A 66 -11.24 1.19 2.26
N PHE A 67 -11.22 0.64 3.47
CA PHE A 67 -12.43 0.39 4.24
C PHE A 67 -13.08 1.68 4.73
N PHE A 68 -12.30 2.62 5.31
CA PHE A 68 -12.84 3.93 5.72
C PHE A 68 -13.38 4.73 4.55
N LYS A 69 -12.71 4.74 3.39
CA LYS A 69 -13.21 5.44 2.20
C LYS A 69 -14.50 4.80 1.67
N LYS A 70 -14.59 3.47 1.68
CA LYS A 70 -15.80 2.74 1.27
C LYS A 70 -16.96 2.95 2.23
N LEU A 71 -16.69 2.99 3.54
CA LEU A 71 -17.69 3.24 4.57
C LEU A 71 -18.17 4.70 4.53
N MET A 72 -17.26 5.66 4.42
CA MET A 72 -17.60 7.09 4.34
C MET A 72 -18.33 7.43 3.03
N GLY A 73 -17.93 6.82 1.90
CA GLY A 73 -18.62 6.96 0.61
C GLY A 73 -19.98 6.26 0.53
N GLY A 74 -20.21 5.23 1.36
CA GLY A 74 -21.52 4.57 1.49
C GLY A 74 -22.50 5.36 2.36
N ALA A 75 -22.01 6.04 3.40
CA ALA A 75 -22.83 6.88 4.28
C ALA A 75 -23.13 8.28 3.68
N SER A 76 -22.27 8.79 2.79
CA SER A 76 -22.50 10.04 2.05
C SER A 76 -23.34 9.86 0.78
N ALA A 77 -23.96 8.70 0.57
CA ALA A 77 -25.02 8.55 -0.41
C ALA A 77 -26.22 9.36 0.07
N SER A 78 -26.23 10.66 -0.28
CA SER A 78 -27.37 11.55 -0.12
C SER A 78 -28.67 10.82 -0.49
N PRO A 79 -29.81 11.06 0.18
CA PRO A 79 -31.11 10.49 -0.19
C PRO A 79 -31.46 10.69 -1.68
N THR A 80 -30.84 11.64 -2.36
CA THR A 80 -30.92 11.83 -3.82
C THR A 80 -30.23 10.74 -4.63
N LEU A 81 -29.08 10.20 -4.19
CA LEU A 81 -28.38 9.09 -4.85
C LEU A 81 -29.10 7.76 -4.68
N ALA A 82 -29.70 7.52 -3.51
CA ALA A 82 -30.54 6.34 -3.29
C ALA A 82 -31.80 6.36 -4.17
N LYS A 83 -32.44 7.53 -4.31
CA LYS A 83 -33.54 7.73 -5.27
C LYS A 83 -33.08 7.56 -6.72
N ALA A 84 -31.92 8.12 -7.10
CA ALA A 84 -31.36 7.97 -8.45
C ALA A 84 -31.11 6.50 -8.80
N GLN A 85 -30.53 5.71 -7.88
CA GLN A 85 -30.34 4.27 -8.10
C GLN A 85 -31.65 3.47 -8.16
N MET A 86 -32.70 3.88 -7.44
CA MET A 86 -34.02 3.27 -7.57
C MET A 86 -34.72 3.61 -8.90
N VAL A 87 -34.67 4.87 -9.34
CA VAL A 87 -35.29 5.32 -10.60
C VAL A 87 -34.60 4.67 -11.80
N MET A 88 -33.26 4.59 -11.80
CA MET A 88 -32.50 3.93 -12.86
C MET A 88 -32.81 2.43 -12.97
N ARG A 89 -33.20 1.78 -11.87
CA ARG A 89 -33.62 0.37 -11.85
C ARG A 89 -35.08 0.16 -12.26
N LYS A 90 -35.94 1.17 -12.11
CA LYS A 90 -37.36 1.06 -12.43
C LYS A 90 -37.68 1.53 -13.84
N ASN A 91 -37.14 2.68 -14.28
CA ASN A 91 -37.46 3.32 -15.56
C ASN A 91 -36.19 3.84 -16.28
N PRO A 92 -35.45 2.99 -17.00
CA PRO A 92 -34.20 3.39 -17.68
C PRO A 92 -34.40 4.36 -18.86
N LEU A 93 -35.62 4.51 -19.39
CA LEU A 93 -35.90 5.36 -20.56
C LEU A 93 -36.07 6.85 -20.23
N GLU A 94 -36.38 7.20 -18.98
CA GLU A 94 -36.55 8.61 -18.55
C GLU A 94 -35.20 9.32 -18.31
N ALA A 95 -34.10 8.58 -18.33
CA ALA A 95 -32.75 9.10 -18.09
C ALA A 95 -32.02 9.59 -19.37
N MET A 96 -32.68 9.57 -20.53
CA MET A 96 -32.11 9.95 -21.83
C MET A 96 -32.69 11.25 -22.43
N HIS A 97 -33.31 12.10 -21.60
CA HIS A 97 -33.74 13.44 -22.00
C HIS A 97 -33.11 14.51 -21.11
#